data_AF-A0A511X3K4-F1
#
_entry.id   AF-A0A511X3K4-F1
#
_cell.length_a   1.000
_cell.length_b   1.000
_cell.length_c   1.000
_cell.angle_alpha   90.00
_cell.angle_beta   90.00
_cell.angle_gamma   90.00
#
_symmetry.space_group_name_H-M   'P 1'
#
loop_
_entity.id
_entity.type
_entity.pdbx_description
1 polymer ?
#
loop_
_entity_poly.entity_id
_entity_poly.type
_entity_poly.pdbx_seq_one_letter_code
_entity_poly.pdbx_strand_id
1 'polypeptide(L)'
;MGYCPQCGASVHDTESFCVSCGDKLPNDRHLRFEKQRFSLIAWRMPIIFLVIIGLFFGLITFTYSRLHEQAIALYHEATVALSNEAYEESLYLAEQALDISPSFEAASDLATLMSLYLHDIDVDSNAPYHEQLKQLNDLQIKLDDFKGDPVDQLIIHIRSLQEHFQLKQINKQLENDLSIQDLQALVWEIEAIQSTDALLLKQQLREQLSASIASLANTYLADNQFSEAAELVENGRYYLPEDERLLSLKQTIALAQEQFVKALEERMQKAYQSYEEEVVFNQSKAVSVTDLRLSQTPSNQLKVEGQVKNQGTVPIYHIQVTFELRDANQKVLDTREVFVYPEVLYPYDTGQLDYIYMHQPFDSAAIDINILAVSWLLNEEEAT
;
A
#
# COMPACT_ATOMS: atom_id res chain seq x y z
N MET A 1 -91.76 -55.50 -54.81
CA MET A 1 -91.14 -55.53 -53.47
C MET A 1 -91.21 -54.13 -52.90
N GLY A 2 -92.30 -53.84 -52.17
CA GLY A 2 -92.44 -52.61 -51.41
C GLY A 2 -91.74 -52.71 -50.06
N TYR A 3 -91.62 -51.59 -49.35
CA TYR A 3 -91.16 -51.55 -47.96
C TYR A 3 -92.30 -51.09 -47.06
N CYS A 4 -92.34 -51.59 -45.83
CA CYS A 4 -93.26 -51.06 -44.82
C CYS A 4 -92.84 -49.61 -44.47
N PRO A 5 -93.75 -48.62 -44.57
CA PRO A 5 -93.42 -47.24 -44.27
C PRO A 5 -93.12 -46.97 -42.79
N GLN A 6 -93.54 -47.86 -41.88
CA GLN A 6 -93.29 -47.72 -40.45
C GLN A 6 -91.96 -48.34 -40.00
N CYS A 7 -91.65 -49.56 -40.45
CA CYS A 7 -90.46 -50.28 -39.96
C CYS A 7 -89.37 -50.52 -41.02
N GLY A 8 -89.63 -50.19 -42.29
CA GLY A 8 -88.66 -50.36 -43.38
C GLY A 8 -88.41 -51.81 -43.81
N ALA A 9 -89.11 -52.81 -43.24
CA ALA A 9 -88.99 -54.20 -43.67
C ALA A 9 -89.50 -54.39 -45.11
N SER A 10 -88.91 -55.31 -45.86
CA SER A 10 -89.36 -55.67 -47.21
C SER A 10 -90.67 -56.44 -47.15
N VAL A 11 -91.62 -56.08 -48.00
CA VAL A 11 -92.98 -56.62 -48.00
C VAL A 11 -93.35 -57.07 -49.42
N HIS A 12 -94.08 -58.18 -49.56
CA HIS A 12 -94.58 -58.66 -50.84
C HIS A 12 -95.85 -57.91 -51.28
N ASP A 13 -96.03 -57.78 -52.60
CA ASP A 13 -97.05 -56.89 -53.16
C ASP A 13 -98.50 -57.37 -52.87
N THR A 14 -98.67 -58.62 -52.43
CA THR A 14 -99.96 -59.23 -52.05
C THR A 14 -100.26 -59.17 -50.55
N GLU A 15 -99.34 -58.68 -49.72
CA GLU A 15 -99.51 -58.64 -48.27
C GLU A 15 -100.36 -57.40 -47.86
N SER A 16 -101.31 -57.64 -46.95
CA SER A 16 -102.20 -56.60 -46.38
C SER A 16 -101.71 -56.06 -45.03
N PHE A 17 -100.82 -56.80 -44.37
CA PHE A 17 -100.19 -56.43 -43.09
C PHE A 17 -98.69 -56.72 -43.16
N CYS A 18 -97.87 -55.90 -42.50
CA CYS A 18 -96.43 -56.14 -42.46
C CYS A 18 -96.10 -57.29 -41.51
N VAL A 19 -95.34 -58.29 -41.98
CA VAL A 19 -94.98 -59.47 -41.18
C VAL A 19 -94.03 -59.14 -40.02
N SER A 20 -93.27 -58.04 -40.11
CA SER A 20 -92.32 -57.64 -39.06
C SER A 20 -92.89 -56.74 -37.97
N CYS A 21 -93.83 -55.83 -38.30
CA CYS A 21 -94.40 -54.91 -37.31
C CYS A 21 -95.91 -55.07 -37.08
N GLY A 22 -96.59 -55.95 -37.82
CA GLY A 22 -98.03 -56.23 -37.68
C GLY A 22 -98.96 -55.15 -38.24
N ASP A 23 -98.41 -54.03 -38.71
CA ASP A 23 -99.19 -52.86 -39.08
C ASP A 23 -99.86 -53.00 -40.46
N LYS A 24 -101.05 -52.39 -40.64
CA LYS A 24 -101.82 -52.51 -41.88
C LYS A 24 -101.15 -51.73 -43.00
N LEU A 25 -100.88 -52.38 -44.12
CA LEU A 25 -100.20 -51.76 -45.25
C LEU A 25 -101.18 -50.87 -46.04
N PRO A 26 -100.75 -49.68 -46.51
CA PRO A 26 -101.59 -48.83 -47.35
C PRO A 26 -102.03 -49.59 -48.61
N ASN A 27 -103.30 -49.48 -48.98
CA ASN A 27 -103.82 -50.08 -50.22
C ASN A 27 -103.21 -49.43 -51.47
N ASP A 28 -102.77 -48.17 -51.34
CA ASP A 28 -102.13 -47.44 -52.42
C ASP A 28 -100.68 -47.91 -52.59
N ARG A 29 -100.37 -48.48 -53.76
CA ARG A 29 -99.08 -49.12 -54.04
C ARG A 29 -97.94 -48.09 -54.07
N HIS A 30 -98.21 -46.83 -54.40
CA HIS A 30 -97.18 -45.79 -54.48
C HIS A 30 -96.58 -45.43 -53.12
N LEU A 31 -97.37 -45.52 -52.04
CA LEU A 31 -96.92 -45.28 -50.68
C LEU A 31 -96.01 -46.39 -50.13
N ARG A 32 -95.89 -47.53 -50.84
CA ARG A 32 -94.99 -48.64 -50.47
C ARG A 32 -93.58 -48.50 -51.07
N PHE A 33 -93.33 -47.48 -51.90
CA PHE A 33 -92.06 -47.28 -52.63
C PHE A 33 -91.28 -46.02 -52.24
N GLU A 34 -91.76 -45.22 -51.29
CA GLU A 34 -90.98 -44.09 -50.79
C GLU A 34 -89.85 -44.55 -49.86
N LYS A 35 -88.69 -44.79 -50.48
CA LYS A 35 -87.42 -44.99 -49.78
C LYS A 35 -87.10 -43.74 -48.97
N GLN A 36 -87.09 -43.87 -47.65
CA GLN A 36 -86.71 -42.81 -46.71
C GLN A 36 -85.33 -42.26 -47.10
N ARG A 37 -85.30 -41.07 -47.71
CA ARG A 37 -84.06 -40.41 -48.14
C ARG A 37 -83.29 -40.03 -46.88
N PHE A 38 -82.20 -40.74 -46.59
CA PHE A 38 -81.22 -40.33 -45.58
C PHE A 38 -80.92 -38.84 -45.79
N SER A 39 -81.25 -38.00 -44.81
CA SER A 39 -81.23 -36.56 -45.01
C SER A 39 -79.77 -36.10 -45.08
N LEU A 40 -79.39 -35.44 -46.17
CA LEU A 40 -78.12 -34.72 -46.33
C LEU A 40 -77.81 -33.74 -45.17
N ILE A 41 -78.83 -33.43 -44.35
CA ILE A 41 -78.76 -32.61 -43.15
C ILE A 41 -78.05 -33.36 -42.01
N ALA A 42 -78.28 -34.66 -41.84
CA ALA A 42 -77.67 -35.44 -40.75
C ALA A 42 -76.14 -35.55 -40.85
N TRP A 43 -75.58 -35.48 -42.07
CA TRP A 43 -74.12 -35.53 -42.29
C TRP A 43 -73.44 -34.14 -42.27
N ARG A 44 -74.19 -33.05 -42.47
CA ARG A 44 -73.67 -31.66 -42.42
C ARG A 44 -73.50 -31.12 -41.01
N MET A 45 -74.31 -31.59 -40.05
CA MET A 45 -74.24 -31.15 -38.64
C MET A 45 -72.85 -31.32 -37.98
N PRO A 46 -72.15 -32.47 -38.08
CA PRO A 46 -70.82 -32.62 -37.48
C PRO A 46 -69.77 -31.70 -38.13
N ILE A 47 -69.88 -31.42 -39.44
CA ILE A 47 -68.96 -30.53 -40.16
C ILE A 47 -69.16 -29.09 -39.71
N ILE A 48 -70.41 -28.63 -39.59
CA ILE A 48 -70.73 -27.27 -39.11
C ILE A 48 -70.23 -27.09 -37.67
N PHE A 49 -70.41 -28.09 -36.81
CA PHE A 49 -69.92 -28.05 -35.44
C PHE A 49 -68.39 -27.97 -35.36
N LEU A 50 -67.68 -28.72 -36.20
CA LEU A 50 -66.22 -28.68 -36.29
C LEU A 50 -65.71 -27.30 -36.78
N VAL A 51 -66.40 -26.69 -37.76
CA VAL A 51 -66.08 -25.33 -38.22
C VAL A 51 -66.31 -24.29 -37.12
N ILE A 52 -67.40 -24.40 -36.36
CA ILE A 52 -67.69 -23.49 -35.24
C ILE A 52 -66.63 -23.64 -34.13
N ILE A 53 -66.24 -24.87 -33.79
CA ILE A 53 -65.16 -25.13 -32.82
C ILE A 53 -63.83 -24.56 -33.33
N GLY A 54 -63.49 -24.77 -34.61
CA GLY A 54 -62.27 -24.24 -35.21
C GLY A 54 -62.22 -22.71 -35.20
N LEU A 55 -63.34 -22.05 -35.50
CA LEU A 55 -63.46 -20.59 -35.41
C LEU A 55 -63.35 -20.09 -33.97
N PHE A 56 -63.97 -20.79 -33.01
CA PHE A 56 -63.88 -20.45 -31.59
C PHE A 56 -62.45 -20.60 -31.07
N PHE A 57 -61.77 -21.70 -31.39
CA PHE A 57 -60.39 -21.95 -31.01
C PHE A 57 -59.45 -20.92 -31.67
N GLY A 58 -59.65 -20.63 -32.96
CA GLY A 58 -58.89 -19.61 -33.67
C GLY A 58 -59.04 -18.22 -33.06
N LEU A 59 -60.25 -17.85 -32.65
CA LEU A 59 -60.53 -16.56 -32.01
C LEU A 59 -59.88 -16.47 -30.61
N ILE A 60 -59.89 -17.55 -29.83
CA ILE A 60 -59.16 -17.63 -28.55
C ILE A 60 -57.65 -17.50 -28.79
N THR A 61 -57.08 -18.26 -29.72
CA THR A 61 -55.62 -18.18 -29.97
C THR A 61 -55.21 -16.81 -30.50
N PHE A 62 -56.05 -16.17 -31.32
CA PHE A 62 -55.75 -14.85 -31.87
C PHE A 62 -55.83 -13.74 -30.81
N THR A 63 -56.84 -13.79 -29.93
CA THR A 63 -56.95 -12.86 -28.81
C THR A 63 -55.81 -13.05 -27.81
N TYR A 64 -55.48 -14.30 -27.47
CA TYR A 64 -54.34 -14.62 -26.60
C TYR A 64 -53.01 -14.13 -27.20
N SER A 65 -52.78 -14.36 -28.50
CA SER A 65 -51.57 -13.90 -29.19
C SER A 65 -51.43 -12.38 -29.18
N ARG A 66 -52.52 -11.64 -29.41
CA ARG A 66 -52.48 -10.16 -29.36
C ARG A 66 -52.23 -9.61 -27.96
N LEU A 67 -52.84 -10.21 -26.95
CA LEU A 67 -52.60 -9.81 -25.55
C LEU A 67 -51.16 -10.11 -25.14
N HIS A 68 -50.61 -11.25 -25.58
CA HIS A 68 -49.22 -11.60 -25.32
C HIS A 68 -48.23 -10.66 -26.02
N GLU A 69 -48.50 -10.25 -27.27
CA GLU A 69 -47.69 -9.23 -27.96
C GLU A 69 -47.69 -7.89 -27.23
N GLN A 70 -48.84 -7.47 -26.68
CA GLN A 70 -48.95 -6.26 -25.88
C GLN A 70 -48.15 -6.37 -24.57
N ALA A 71 -48.21 -7.51 -23.89
CA ALA A 71 -47.42 -7.76 -22.68
C ALA A 71 -45.90 -7.75 -22.97
N ILE A 72 -45.47 -8.30 -24.11
CA ILE A 72 -44.06 -8.25 -24.54
C ILE A 72 -43.62 -6.81 -24.82
N ALA A 73 -44.47 -6.00 -25.47
CA ALA A 73 -44.15 -4.59 -25.73
C ALA A 73 -43.96 -3.80 -24.43
N LEU A 74 -44.88 -3.96 -23.46
CA LEU A 74 -44.76 -3.35 -22.14
C LEU A 74 -43.51 -3.82 -21.39
N TYR A 75 -43.18 -5.11 -21.45
CA TYR A 75 -41.94 -5.63 -20.87
C TYR A 75 -40.70 -5.01 -21.52
N HIS A 76 -40.68 -4.85 -22.84
CA HIS A 76 -39.58 -4.17 -23.51
C HIS A 76 -39.47 -2.70 -23.05
N GLU A 77 -40.59 -1.99 -22.94
CA GLU A 77 -40.61 -0.63 -22.39
C GLU A 77 -40.10 -0.61 -20.94
N ALA A 78 -40.46 -1.59 -20.11
CA ALA A 78 -39.96 -1.73 -18.75
C ALA A 78 -38.44 -1.92 -18.69
N THR A 79 -37.87 -2.75 -19.58
CA THR A 79 -36.41 -2.94 -19.66
C THR A 79 -35.67 -1.70 -20.15
N VAL A 80 -36.30 -0.91 -21.02
CA VAL A 80 -35.77 0.39 -21.46
C VAL A 80 -35.83 1.40 -20.31
N ALA A 81 -36.92 1.44 -19.56
CA ALA A 81 -37.05 2.27 -18.36
C ALA A 81 -35.97 1.92 -17.32
N LEU A 82 -35.73 0.62 -17.09
CA LEU A 82 -34.63 0.14 -16.24
C LEU A 82 -33.27 0.66 -16.73
N SER A 83 -32.99 0.52 -18.03
CA SER A 83 -31.72 0.97 -18.63
C SER A 83 -31.52 2.49 -18.54
N ASN A 84 -32.61 3.25 -18.40
CA ASN A 84 -32.60 4.70 -18.19
C ASN A 84 -32.67 5.09 -16.70
N GLU A 85 -32.45 4.15 -15.78
CA GLU A 85 -32.50 4.34 -14.32
C GLU A 85 -33.90 4.78 -13.80
N ALA A 86 -34.95 4.64 -14.61
CA ALA A 86 -36.33 4.92 -14.25
C ALA A 86 -36.96 3.67 -13.57
N TYR A 87 -36.44 3.31 -12.40
CA TYR A 87 -36.77 2.07 -11.70
C TYR A 87 -38.26 1.93 -11.33
N GLU A 88 -38.89 3.01 -10.83
CA GLU A 88 -40.32 3.02 -10.50
C GLU A 88 -41.21 2.84 -11.74
N GLU A 89 -40.81 3.47 -12.86
CA GLU A 89 -41.50 3.33 -14.15
C GLU A 89 -41.35 1.91 -14.70
N SER A 90 -40.14 1.33 -14.56
CA SER A 90 -39.87 -0.07 -14.93
C SER A 90 -40.77 -1.04 -14.17
N LEU A 91 -40.91 -0.87 -12.84
CA LEU A 91 -41.81 -1.67 -12.02
C LEU A 91 -43.27 -1.54 -12.50
N TYR A 92 -43.74 -0.30 -12.70
CA TYR A 92 -45.11 -0.03 -13.15
C TYR A 92 -45.42 -0.63 -14.53
N LEU A 93 -44.48 -0.60 -15.47
CA LEU A 93 -44.63 -1.21 -16.80
C LEU A 93 -44.60 -2.75 -16.73
N ALA A 94 -43.77 -3.33 -15.86
CA ALA A 94 -43.73 -4.77 -15.63
C ALA A 94 -45.03 -5.29 -14.99
N GLU A 95 -45.59 -4.57 -14.01
CA GLU A 95 -46.89 -4.89 -13.41
C GLU A 95 -48.03 -4.81 -14.43
N GLN A 96 -48.05 -3.79 -15.30
CA GLN A 96 -49.03 -3.71 -16.38
C GLN A 96 -48.91 -4.89 -17.38
N ALA A 97 -47.69 -5.36 -17.66
CA ALA A 97 -47.51 -6.54 -18.50
C ALA A 97 -48.12 -7.80 -17.85
N LEU A 98 -48.06 -7.91 -16.52
CA LEU A 98 -48.69 -8.99 -15.74
C LEU A 98 -50.21 -8.88 -15.66
N ASP A 99 -50.76 -7.67 -15.60
CA ASP A 99 -52.21 -7.44 -15.67
C ASP A 99 -52.79 -7.95 -17.00
N ILE A 100 -52.05 -7.81 -18.10
CA ILE A 100 -52.42 -8.31 -19.43
C ILE A 100 -52.15 -9.82 -19.56
N SER A 101 -51.02 -10.30 -19.04
CA SER A 101 -50.60 -11.70 -19.13
C SER A 101 -50.05 -12.20 -17.78
N PRO A 102 -50.93 -12.72 -16.89
CA PRO A 102 -50.53 -13.15 -15.54
C PRO A 102 -49.52 -14.30 -15.50
N SER A 103 -49.38 -15.05 -16.61
CA SER A 103 -48.44 -16.16 -16.74
C SER A 103 -47.13 -15.77 -17.42
N PHE A 104 -46.84 -14.47 -17.57
CA PHE A 104 -45.61 -14.01 -18.21
C PHE A 104 -44.45 -13.98 -17.22
N GLU A 105 -43.68 -15.06 -17.19
CA GLU A 105 -42.57 -15.29 -16.25
C GLU A 105 -41.53 -14.15 -16.24
N ALA A 106 -41.06 -13.70 -17.40
CA ALA A 106 -40.05 -12.64 -17.47
C ALA A 106 -40.54 -11.29 -16.88
N ALA A 107 -41.82 -10.93 -17.06
CA ALA A 107 -42.38 -9.74 -16.45
C ALA A 107 -42.57 -9.91 -14.93
N SER A 108 -42.90 -11.14 -14.47
CA SER A 108 -43.00 -11.48 -13.05
C SER A 108 -41.64 -11.36 -12.36
N ASP A 109 -40.60 -11.91 -12.99
CA ASP A 109 -39.24 -11.86 -12.47
C ASP A 109 -38.73 -10.41 -12.43
N LEU A 110 -38.98 -9.61 -13.47
CA LEU A 110 -38.62 -8.20 -13.50
C LEU A 110 -39.36 -7.38 -12.43
N ALA A 111 -40.66 -7.57 -12.26
CA ALA A 111 -41.43 -6.87 -11.21
C ALA A 111 -40.95 -7.25 -9.80
N THR A 112 -40.66 -8.54 -9.58
CA THR A 112 -40.10 -9.04 -8.30
C THR A 112 -38.71 -8.45 -8.06
N LEU A 113 -37.86 -8.41 -9.08
CA LEU A 113 -36.54 -7.81 -9.03
C LEU A 113 -36.60 -6.32 -8.70
N MET A 114 -37.45 -5.55 -9.39
CA MET A 114 -37.59 -4.11 -9.21
C MET A 114 -38.17 -3.76 -7.84
N SER A 115 -39.18 -4.50 -7.37
CA SER A 115 -39.75 -4.28 -6.04
C SER A 115 -38.75 -4.58 -4.93
N LEU A 116 -37.95 -5.64 -5.05
CA LEU A 116 -36.85 -5.94 -4.15
C LEU A 116 -35.81 -4.81 -4.15
N TYR A 117 -35.37 -4.39 -5.35
CA TYR A 117 -34.37 -3.34 -5.51
C TYR A 117 -34.85 -2.01 -4.90
N LEU A 118 -36.04 -1.53 -5.26
CA LEU A 118 -36.59 -0.27 -4.75
C LEU A 118 -36.80 -0.27 -3.23
N HIS A 119 -37.08 -1.43 -2.63
CA HIS A 119 -37.22 -1.54 -1.19
C HIS A 119 -35.89 -1.40 -0.44
N ASP A 120 -34.82 -1.97 -1.00
CA ASP A 120 -33.54 -2.14 -0.31
C ASP A 120 -32.43 -1.17 -0.80
N ILE A 121 -32.65 -0.43 -1.89
CA ILE A 121 -31.66 0.52 -2.47
C ILE A 121 -31.57 1.84 -1.70
N ASP A 122 -32.56 2.17 -0.86
CA ASP A 122 -32.56 3.41 -0.08
C ASP A 122 -31.50 3.36 1.04
N VAL A 123 -30.26 3.62 0.65
CA VAL A 123 -29.11 3.68 1.55
C VAL A 123 -29.16 5.00 2.30
N ASP A 124 -29.35 4.94 3.62
CA ASP A 124 -29.34 6.13 4.46
C ASP A 124 -27.99 6.85 4.34
N SER A 125 -28.02 8.00 3.67
CA SER A 125 -26.86 8.84 3.43
C SER A 125 -26.21 9.37 4.72
N ASN A 126 -26.90 9.30 5.87
CA ASN A 126 -26.40 9.68 7.19
C ASN A 126 -25.86 8.50 8.00
N ALA A 127 -26.10 7.26 7.57
CA ALA A 127 -25.59 6.08 8.26
C ALA A 127 -24.05 6.04 8.24
N PRO A 128 -23.41 5.37 9.20
CA PRO A 128 -21.99 5.07 9.14
C PRO A 128 -21.64 4.38 7.82
N TYR A 129 -20.51 4.75 7.21
CA TYR A 129 -20.08 4.21 5.93
C TYR A 129 -20.07 2.67 5.86
N HIS A 130 -19.61 2.00 6.93
CA HIS A 130 -19.60 0.53 6.96
C HIS A 130 -21.01 -0.07 6.85
N GLU A 131 -22.02 0.62 7.38
CA GLU A 131 -23.43 0.21 7.24
C GLU A 131 -23.94 0.44 5.82
N GLN A 132 -23.55 1.54 5.16
CA GLN A 132 -23.90 1.83 3.77
C GLN A 132 -23.38 0.76 2.82
N LEU A 133 -22.09 0.40 2.93
CA LEU A 133 -21.52 -0.69 2.13
C LEU A 133 -22.14 -2.05 2.44
N LYS A 134 -22.47 -2.31 3.71
CA LYS A 134 -23.11 -3.55 4.11
C LYS A 134 -24.50 -3.67 3.48
N GLN A 135 -25.31 -2.61 3.47
CA GLN A 135 -26.62 -2.60 2.82
C GLN A 135 -26.51 -2.91 1.33
N LEU A 136 -25.56 -2.28 0.62
CA LEU A 136 -25.34 -2.54 -0.80
C LEU A 136 -24.86 -3.97 -1.07
N ASN A 137 -24.01 -4.53 -0.21
CA ASN A 137 -23.57 -5.90 -0.33
C ASN A 137 -24.69 -6.90 -0.03
N ASP A 138 -25.50 -6.64 1.01
CA ASP A 138 -26.67 -7.46 1.34
C ASP A 138 -27.69 -7.43 0.17
N LEU A 139 -27.89 -6.27 -0.46
CA LEU A 139 -28.71 -6.14 -1.67
C LEU A 139 -28.12 -6.96 -2.82
N GLN A 140 -26.81 -6.85 -3.08
CA GLN A 140 -26.15 -7.65 -4.12
C GLN A 140 -26.35 -9.16 -3.91
N ILE A 141 -26.20 -9.64 -2.67
CA ILE A 141 -26.43 -11.05 -2.32
C ILE A 141 -27.88 -11.47 -2.58
N LYS A 142 -28.86 -10.61 -2.27
CA LYS A 142 -30.28 -10.90 -2.58
C LYS A 142 -30.55 -10.95 -4.09
N LEU A 143 -29.77 -10.21 -4.89
CA LEU A 143 -29.90 -10.20 -6.35
C LEU A 143 -29.18 -11.41 -7.02
N ASP A 144 -28.31 -12.12 -6.31
CA ASP A 144 -27.57 -13.27 -6.86
C ASP A 144 -28.47 -14.44 -7.30
N ASP A 145 -29.68 -14.54 -6.74
CA ASP A 145 -30.68 -15.55 -7.12
C ASP A 145 -31.30 -15.28 -8.50
N PHE A 146 -31.21 -14.05 -8.99
CA PHE A 146 -31.75 -13.65 -10.29
C PHE A 146 -30.68 -13.78 -11.39
N LYS A 147 -31.12 -13.89 -12.65
CA LYS A 147 -30.24 -14.05 -13.83
C LYS A 147 -30.77 -13.22 -15.00
N GLY A 148 -29.86 -12.74 -15.83
CA GLY A 148 -30.15 -12.03 -17.08
C GLY A 148 -29.78 -10.54 -17.04
N ASP A 149 -29.85 -9.91 -18.21
CA ASP A 149 -29.41 -8.53 -18.43
C ASP A 149 -29.95 -7.50 -17.42
N PRO A 150 -31.22 -7.55 -16.98
CA PRO A 150 -31.74 -6.61 -15.97
C PRO A 150 -30.97 -6.63 -14.64
N VAL A 151 -30.58 -7.82 -14.17
CA VAL A 151 -29.86 -8.01 -12.91
C VAL A 151 -28.42 -7.51 -13.05
N ASP A 152 -27.78 -7.81 -14.18
CA ASP A 152 -26.42 -7.37 -14.46
C ASP A 152 -26.33 -5.83 -14.46
N GLN A 153 -27.33 -5.14 -15.00
CA GLN A 153 -27.41 -3.67 -14.93
C GLN A 153 -27.50 -3.16 -13.49
N LEU A 154 -28.36 -3.77 -12.65
CA LEU A 154 -28.46 -3.40 -11.23
C LEU A 154 -27.16 -3.67 -10.47
N ILE A 155 -26.49 -4.79 -10.73
CA ILE A 155 -25.20 -5.12 -10.09
C ILE A 155 -24.14 -4.08 -10.47
N ILE A 156 -24.11 -3.64 -11.73
CA ILE A 156 -23.20 -2.56 -12.17
C ILE A 156 -23.51 -1.26 -11.42
N HIS A 157 -24.78 -0.89 -11.28
CA HIS A 157 -25.18 0.31 -10.54
C HIS A 157 -24.83 0.22 -9.05
N ILE A 158 -25.08 -0.92 -8.40
CA ILE A 158 -24.72 -1.16 -7.00
C ILE A 158 -23.20 -1.02 -6.81
N ARG A 159 -22.39 -1.57 -7.72
CA ARG A 159 -20.93 -1.40 -7.68
C ARG A 159 -20.53 0.06 -7.83
N SER A 160 -21.18 0.82 -8.72
CA SER A 160 -20.88 2.24 -8.88
C SER A 160 -21.24 3.04 -7.62
N LEU A 161 -22.36 2.70 -6.95
CA LEU A 161 -22.72 3.28 -5.66
C LEU A 161 -21.71 2.92 -4.56
N GLN A 162 -21.29 1.66 -4.49
CA GLN A 162 -20.24 1.23 -3.56
C GLN A 162 -18.99 2.08 -3.77
N GLU A 163 -18.46 2.13 -5.00
CA GLU A 163 -17.30 2.95 -5.38
C GLU A 163 -17.48 4.43 -4.99
N HIS A 164 -18.64 5.02 -5.28
CA HIS A 164 -18.96 6.40 -4.91
C HIS A 164 -18.86 6.62 -3.39
N PHE A 165 -19.43 5.73 -2.59
CA PHE A 165 -19.32 5.81 -1.14
C PHE A 165 -17.87 5.63 -0.67
N GLN A 166 -17.08 4.72 -1.26
CA GLN A 166 -15.68 4.53 -0.88
C GLN A 166 -14.88 5.80 -1.14
N LEU A 167 -15.03 6.39 -2.32
CA LEU A 167 -14.36 7.63 -2.68
C LEU A 167 -14.76 8.78 -1.75
N LYS A 168 -16.04 8.87 -1.39
CA LYS A 168 -16.54 9.87 -0.43
C LYS A 168 -15.93 9.69 0.96
N GLN A 169 -15.77 8.44 1.42
CA GLN A 169 -15.13 8.16 2.71
C GLN A 169 -13.65 8.52 2.69
N ILE A 170 -12.92 8.09 1.67
CA ILE A 170 -11.50 8.40 1.51
C ILE A 170 -11.31 9.92 1.47
N ASN A 171 -12.13 10.63 0.70
CA ASN A 171 -12.08 12.09 0.63
C ASN A 171 -12.35 12.76 1.98
N LYS A 172 -13.29 12.24 2.78
CA LYS A 172 -13.55 12.74 4.14
C LYS A 172 -12.38 12.44 5.10
N GLN A 173 -11.72 11.29 4.96
CA GLN A 173 -10.57 10.96 5.78
C GLN A 173 -9.38 11.87 5.50
N LEU A 174 -9.19 12.25 4.23
CA LEU A 174 -8.16 13.22 3.81
C LEU A 174 -8.30 14.61 4.42
N GLU A 175 -9.49 14.99 4.93
CA GLU A 175 -9.68 16.25 5.65
C GLU A 175 -9.02 16.26 7.04
N ASN A 176 -8.57 15.10 7.53
CA ASN A 176 -7.92 14.95 8.84
C ASN A 176 -6.41 14.77 8.70
N ASP A 177 -5.68 15.01 9.80
CA ASP A 177 -4.25 14.69 9.88
C ASP A 177 -4.05 13.16 9.94
N LEU A 178 -3.69 12.58 8.80
CA LEU A 178 -3.46 11.14 8.63
C LEU A 178 -1.99 10.78 8.87
N SER A 179 -1.74 9.62 9.47
CA SER A 179 -0.38 9.07 9.58
C SER A 179 0.11 8.52 8.24
N ILE A 180 1.42 8.30 8.12
CA ILE A 180 2.01 7.63 6.92
C ILE A 180 1.39 6.24 6.72
N GLN A 181 1.09 5.52 7.80
CA GLN A 181 0.49 4.18 7.74
C GLN A 181 -0.95 4.23 7.23
N ASP A 182 -1.73 5.23 7.68
CA ASP A 182 -3.09 5.45 7.18
C ASP A 182 -3.07 5.80 5.68
N LEU A 183 -2.15 6.70 5.29
CA LEU A 183 -1.98 7.09 3.88
C LEU A 183 -1.56 5.90 3.00
N GLN A 184 -0.69 5.00 3.48
CA GLN A 184 -0.30 3.77 2.78
C GLN A 184 -1.51 2.85 2.55
N ALA A 185 -2.33 2.64 3.59
CA ALA A 185 -3.54 1.84 3.50
C ALA A 185 -4.53 2.45 2.48
N LEU A 186 -4.74 3.76 2.53
CA LEU A 186 -5.64 4.45 1.60
C LEU A 186 -5.14 4.45 0.17
N VAL A 187 -3.83 4.61 -0.05
CA VAL A 187 -3.23 4.47 -1.39
C VAL A 187 -3.49 3.07 -1.93
N TRP A 188 -3.26 2.02 -1.13
CA TRP A 188 -3.50 0.65 -1.56
C TRP A 188 -4.99 0.38 -1.86
N GLU A 189 -5.89 0.86 -1.01
CA GLU A 189 -7.34 0.71 -1.18
C GLU A 189 -7.82 1.40 -2.47
N ILE A 190 -7.41 2.65 -2.69
CA ILE A 190 -7.87 3.41 -3.85
C ILE A 190 -7.33 2.85 -5.17
N GLU A 191 -6.16 2.19 -5.18
CA GLU A 191 -5.60 1.62 -6.41
C GLU A 191 -6.53 0.62 -7.09
N ALA A 192 -7.34 -0.10 -6.31
CA ALA A 192 -8.31 -1.07 -6.83
C ALA A 192 -9.46 -0.40 -7.62
N ILE A 193 -9.73 0.88 -7.40
CA ILE A 193 -10.85 1.62 -8.01
C ILE A 193 -10.39 2.19 -9.37
N GLN A 194 -11.11 1.86 -10.45
CA GLN A 194 -10.75 2.25 -11.83
C GLN A 194 -11.53 3.46 -12.37
N SER A 195 -12.39 4.08 -11.56
CA SER A 195 -13.23 5.20 -11.99
C SER A 195 -12.42 6.47 -12.26
N THR A 196 -12.93 7.31 -13.17
CA THR A 196 -12.31 8.61 -13.49
C THR A 196 -12.25 9.54 -12.28
N ASP A 197 -13.27 9.47 -11.41
CA ASP A 197 -13.35 10.29 -10.20
C ASP A 197 -12.26 9.89 -9.18
N ALA A 198 -11.85 8.61 -9.19
CA ALA A 198 -10.76 8.14 -8.35
C ALA A 198 -9.38 8.68 -8.78
N LEU A 199 -9.19 9.06 -10.05
CA LEU A 199 -7.87 9.47 -10.57
C LEU A 199 -7.29 10.68 -9.83
N LEU A 200 -8.11 11.70 -9.58
CA LEU A 200 -7.66 12.91 -8.87
C LEU A 200 -7.31 12.58 -7.41
N LEU A 201 -8.15 11.77 -6.77
CA LEU A 201 -7.97 11.37 -5.38
C LEU A 201 -6.74 10.47 -5.20
N LYS A 202 -6.46 9.57 -6.17
CA LYS A 202 -5.24 8.77 -6.26
C LYS A 202 -4.01 9.67 -6.29
N GLN A 203 -4.01 10.66 -7.17
CA GLN A 203 -2.87 11.58 -7.30
C GLN A 203 -2.65 12.37 -6.00
N GLN A 204 -3.71 12.87 -5.39
CA GLN A 204 -3.63 13.60 -4.12
C GLN A 204 -3.06 12.74 -2.98
N LEU A 205 -3.56 11.51 -2.82
CA LEU A 205 -3.07 10.56 -1.81
C LEU A 205 -1.59 10.23 -2.01
N ARG A 206 -1.19 9.95 -3.26
CA ARG A 206 0.22 9.66 -3.61
C ARG A 206 1.13 10.84 -3.29
N GLU A 207 0.72 12.06 -3.65
CA GLU A 207 1.48 13.28 -3.37
C GLU A 207 1.62 13.52 -1.86
N GLN A 208 0.53 13.36 -1.10
CA GLN A 208 0.54 13.55 0.35
C GLN A 208 1.40 12.49 1.05
N LEU A 209 1.31 11.22 0.64
CA LEU A 209 2.17 10.15 1.14
C LEU A 209 3.65 10.42 0.83
N SER A 210 3.96 10.79 -0.42
CA SER A 210 5.31 11.16 -0.87
C SER A 210 5.88 12.30 -0.03
N ALA A 211 5.09 13.36 0.18
CA ALA A 211 5.47 14.52 0.98
C ALA A 211 5.71 14.16 2.46
N SER A 212 4.82 13.39 3.08
CA SER A 212 4.97 12.98 4.49
C SER A 212 6.20 12.09 4.70
N ILE A 213 6.44 11.13 3.80
CA ILE A 213 7.64 10.28 3.83
C ILE A 213 8.90 11.12 3.64
N ALA A 214 8.93 11.99 2.64
CA ALA A 214 10.08 12.85 2.37
C ALA A 214 10.37 13.77 3.56
N SER A 215 9.34 14.34 4.18
CA SER A 215 9.48 15.20 5.36
C SER A 215 10.13 14.45 6.52
N LEU A 216 9.61 13.28 6.89
CA LEU A 216 10.14 12.50 8.01
C LEU A 216 11.54 11.94 7.72
N ALA A 217 11.79 11.49 6.49
CA ALA A 217 13.13 11.03 6.07
C ALA A 217 14.16 12.16 6.14
N ASN A 218 13.79 13.40 5.80
CA ASN A 218 14.65 14.56 5.97
C ASN A 218 14.94 14.88 7.44
N THR A 219 14.00 14.65 8.35
CA THR A 219 14.25 14.74 9.80
C THR A 219 15.30 13.72 10.24
N TYR A 220 15.14 12.46 9.85
CA TYR A 220 16.15 11.43 10.15
C TYR A 220 17.52 11.74 9.55
N LEU A 221 17.56 12.30 8.33
CA LEU A 221 18.81 12.77 7.74
C LEU A 221 19.48 13.89 8.54
N ALA A 222 18.71 14.87 9.02
CA ALA A 222 19.24 15.95 9.85
C ALA A 222 19.84 15.44 11.17
N ASP A 223 19.26 14.36 11.72
CA ASP A 223 19.70 13.72 12.95
C ASP A 223 20.79 12.65 12.73
N ASN A 224 21.32 12.51 11.51
CA ASN A 224 22.30 11.47 11.10
C ASN A 224 21.80 10.02 11.27
N GLN A 225 20.48 9.82 11.31
CA GLN A 225 19.80 8.53 11.36
C GLN A 225 19.62 7.97 9.93
N PHE A 226 20.73 7.67 9.26
CA PHE A 226 20.73 7.30 7.84
C PHE A 226 19.99 5.98 7.57
N SER A 227 20.07 5.02 8.49
CA SER A 227 19.43 3.70 8.34
C SER A 227 17.91 3.83 8.37
N GLU A 228 17.40 4.62 9.33
CA GLU A 228 15.98 4.91 9.53
C GLU A 228 15.42 5.71 8.34
N ALA A 229 16.16 6.71 7.86
CA ALA A 229 15.80 7.45 6.65
C ALA A 229 15.71 6.52 5.42
N ALA A 230 16.71 5.64 5.23
CA ALA A 230 16.75 4.71 4.11
C ALA A 230 15.62 3.68 4.16
N GLU A 231 15.35 3.09 5.32
CA GLU A 231 14.27 2.13 5.52
C GLU A 231 12.90 2.78 5.26
N LEU A 232 12.68 3.99 5.80
CA LEU A 232 11.43 4.71 5.60
C LEU A 232 11.16 4.99 4.11
N VAL A 233 12.17 5.46 3.38
CA VAL A 233 12.04 5.72 1.94
C VAL A 233 11.83 4.43 1.15
N GLU A 234 12.54 3.35 1.48
CA GLU A 234 12.38 2.07 0.77
C GLU A 234 10.99 1.47 0.99
N ASN A 235 10.48 1.52 2.22
CA ASN A 235 9.10 1.14 2.54
C ASN A 235 8.09 2.00 1.79
N GLY A 236 8.35 3.31 1.68
CA GLY A 236 7.54 4.23 0.86
C GLY A 236 7.47 3.84 -0.61
N ARG A 237 8.60 3.44 -1.19
CA ARG A 237 8.72 3.03 -2.59
C ARG A 237 7.95 1.75 -2.93
N TYR A 238 7.61 0.91 -1.94
CA TYR A 238 6.72 -0.22 -2.17
C TYR A 238 5.34 0.24 -2.67
N TYR A 239 4.83 1.33 -2.09
CA TYR A 239 3.54 1.92 -2.47
C TYR A 239 3.68 2.91 -3.62
N LEU A 240 4.83 3.60 -3.71
CA LEU A 240 5.12 4.65 -4.69
C LEU A 240 6.40 4.33 -5.49
N PRO A 241 6.41 3.31 -6.35
CA PRO A 241 7.63 2.80 -6.98
C PRO A 241 8.29 3.81 -7.95
N GLU A 242 7.45 4.58 -8.66
CA GLU A 242 7.86 5.53 -9.69
C GLU A 242 7.91 6.98 -9.19
N ASP A 243 7.81 7.21 -7.88
CA ASP A 243 7.87 8.57 -7.33
C ASP A 243 9.31 9.12 -7.41
N GLU A 244 9.50 10.12 -8.26
CA GLU A 244 10.81 10.73 -8.53
C GLU A 244 11.44 11.35 -7.28
N ARG A 245 10.62 11.89 -6.35
CA ARG A 245 11.08 12.52 -5.12
C ARG A 245 11.69 11.49 -4.18
N LEU A 246 11.03 10.35 -3.99
CA LEU A 246 11.54 9.25 -3.17
C LEU A 246 12.77 8.59 -3.80
N LEU A 247 12.81 8.45 -5.13
CA LEU A 247 13.99 7.94 -5.85
C LEU A 247 15.20 8.85 -5.65
N SER A 248 15.02 10.17 -5.80
CA SER A 248 16.07 11.15 -5.57
C SER A 248 16.51 11.13 -4.10
N LEU A 249 15.58 11.11 -3.16
CA LEU A 249 15.87 11.12 -1.74
C LEU A 249 16.67 9.89 -1.30
N LYS A 250 16.37 8.70 -1.83
CA LYS A 250 17.17 7.48 -1.61
C LYS A 250 18.65 7.68 -1.98
N GLN A 251 18.90 8.31 -3.13
CA GLN A 251 20.28 8.60 -3.57
C GLN A 251 20.94 9.64 -2.67
N THR A 252 20.21 10.69 -2.26
CA THR A 252 20.70 11.70 -1.32
C THR A 252 21.08 11.08 0.02
N ILE A 253 20.26 10.17 0.56
CA ILE A 253 20.55 9.48 1.83
C ILE A 253 21.84 8.67 1.71
N ALA A 254 21.98 7.87 0.65
CA ALA A 254 23.18 7.05 0.43
C ALA A 254 24.44 7.90 0.30
N LEU A 255 24.38 8.99 -0.47
CA LEU A 255 25.50 9.92 -0.63
C LEU A 255 25.86 10.61 0.68
N ALA A 256 24.87 11.08 1.43
CA ALA A 256 25.09 11.74 2.72
C ALA A 256 25.74 10.78 3.73
N GLN A 257 25.30 9.52 3.78
CA GLN A 257 25.90 8.49 4.61
C GLN A 257 27.36 8.24 4.24
N GLU A 258 27.67 8.06 2.95
CA GLU A 258 29.04 7.85 2.47
C GLU A 258 29.95 9.04 2.83
N GLN A 259 29.47 10.26 2.59
CA GLN A 259 30.21 11.48 2.91
C GLN A 259 30.45 11.61 4.42
N PHE A 260 29.47 11.26 5.25
CA PHE A 260 29.62 11.27 6.70
C PHE A 260 30.67 10.27 7.18
N VAL A 261 30.62 9.02 6.69
CA VAL A 261 31.59 7.96 7.03
C VAL A 261 33.00 8.39 6.62
N LYS A 262 33.17 8.88 5.39
CA LYS A 262 34.46 9.36 4.91
C LYS A 262 35.00 10.52 5.75
N ALA A 263 34.16 11.49 6.09
CA ALA A 263 34.56 12.61 6.94
C ALA A 263 34.96 12.15 8.36
N LEU A 264 34.32 11.11 8.88
CA LEU A 264 34.68 10.50 10.16
C LEU A 264 36.04 9.80 10.08
N GLU A 265 36.27 9.00 9.05
CA GLU A 265 37.56 8.34 8.80
C GLU A 265 38.70 9.35 8.69
N GLU A 266 38.51 10.44 7.93
CA GLU A 266 39.51 11.51 7.81
C GLU A 266 39.80 12.19 9.15
N ARG A 267 38.78 12.42 9.98
CA ARG A 267 38.97 12.99 11.33
C ARG A 267 39.72 12.03 12.24
N MET A 268 39.41 10.73 12.18
CA MET A 268 40.12 9.71 12.95
C MET A 268 41.59 9.62 12.52
N GLN A 269 41.86 9.60 11.22
CA GLN A 269 43.22 9.53 10.70
C GLN A 269 44.06 10.74 11.16
N LYS A 270 43.49 11.95 11.10
CA LYS A 270 44.16 13.15 11.61
C LYS A 270 44.42 13.08 13.12
N ALA A 271 43.45 12.57 13.89
CA ALA A 271 43.63 12.39 15.33
C ALA A 271 44.73 11.37 15.65
N TYR A 272 44.81 10.26 14.92
CA TYR A 272 45.88 9.27 15.07
C TYR A 272 47.25 9.84 14.70
N GLN A 273 47.36 10.55 13.58
CA GLN A 273 48.61 11.19 13.18
C GLN A 273 49.09 12.21 14.22
N SER A 274 48.18 13.06 14.70
CA SER A 274 48.50 14.03 15.77
C SER A 274 48.97 13.31 17.04
N TYR A 275 48.32 12.22 17.42
CA TYR A 275 48.71 11.42 18.57
C TYR A 275 50.10 10.78 18.40
N GLU A 276 50.39 10.19 17.24
CA GLU A 276 51.71 9.62 16.93
C GLU A 276 52.81 10.68 16.93
N GLU A 277 52.56 11.85 16.33
CA GLU A 277 53.48 12.99 16.35
C GLU A 277 53.75 13.46 17.79
N GLU A 278 52.72 13.53 18.64
CA GLU A 278 52.87 13.86 20.06
C GLU A 278 53.70 12.80 20.81
N VAL A 279 53.46 11.51 20.58
CA VAL A 279 54.24 10.43 21.21
C VAL A 279 55.71 10.51 20.80
N VAL A 280 56.00 10.66 19.51
CA VAL A 280 57.38 10.79 19.01
C VAL A 280 58.04 12.04 19.57
N PHE A 281 57.31 13.16 19.64
CA PHE A 281 57.81 14.39 20.24
C PHE A 281 58.15 14.18 21.72
N ASN A 282 57.26 13.54 22.47
CA ASN A 282 57.45 13.24 23.89
C ASN A 282 58.64 12.31 24.14
N GLN A 283 58.89 11.35 23.26
CA GLN A 283 60.02 10.40 23.35
C GLN A 283 61.37 10.98 22.92
N SER A 284 61.40 11.97 22.03
CA SER A 284 62.65 12.40 21.38
C SER A 284 63.04 13.86 21.61
N LYS A 285 62.08 14.74 21.91
CA LYS A 285 62.28 16.20 21.93
C LYS A 285 61.58 16.92 23.09
N ALA A 286 60.98 16.18 24.02
CA ALA A 286 60.29 16.77 25.18
C ALA A 286 61.21 17.54 26.11
N VAL A 287 62.53 17.35 26.09
CA VAL A 287 63.43 17.97 27.06
C VAL A 287 64.36 18.97 26.40
N SER A 288 64.37 20.20 26.92
CA SER A 288 65.26 21.27 26.47
C SER A 288 66.05 21.81 27.65
N VAL A 289 67.37 21.91 27.51
CA VAL A 289 68.27 22.47 28.54
C VAL A 289 68.62 23.91 28.15
N THR A 290 68.33 24.86 29.04
CA THR A 290 68.61 26.29 28.85
C THR A 290 69.45 26.84 30.01
N ASP A 291 70.04 28.01 29.83
CA ASP A 291 70.72 28.77 30.89
C ASP A 291 71.89 28.06 31.59
N LEU A 292 72.62 27.23 30.83
CA LEU A 292 73.80 26.52 31.31
C LEU A 292 74.96 27.51 31.54
N ARG A 293 75.49 27.56 32.76
CA ARG A 293 76.53 28.51 33.16
C ARG A 293 77.50 27.94 34.18
N LEU A 294 78.75 28.38 34.09
CA LEU A 294 79.76 28.18 35.12
C LEU A 294 79.64 29.30 36.16
N SER A 295 79.58 28.94 37.43
CA SER A 295 79.52 29.85 38.57
C SER A 295 80.51 29.42 39.64
N GLN A 296 80.83 30.35 40.54
CA GLN A 296 81.72 30.12 41.67
C GLN A 296 80.88 29.95 42.94
N THR A 297 81.18 28.92 43.74
CA THR A 297 80.58 28.80 45.08
C THR A 297 81.24 29.77 46.08
N PRO A 298 80.61 30.06 47.23
CA PRO A 298 81.25 30.85 48.30
C PRO A 298 82.57 30.26 48.80
N SER A 299 82.78 28.95 48.63
CA SER A 299 84.00 28.20 48.95
C SER A 299 85.05 28.20 47.83
N ASN A 300 84.90 29.04 46.79
CA ASN A 300 85.78 29.11 45.61
C ASN A 300 85.83 27.82 44.77
N GLN A 301 84.78 27.01 44.78
CA GLN A 301 84.70 25.79 43.96
C GLN A 301 83.97 26.07 42.64
N LEU A 302 84.33 25.31 41.60
CA LEU A 302 83.64 25.34 40.30
C LEU A 302 82.25 24.73 40.42
N LYS A 303 81.21 25.47 40.01
CA LYS A 303 79.82 25.01 39.97
C LYS A 303 79.24 25.14 38.56
N VAL A 304 78.60 24.09 38.09
CA VAL A 304 77.76 24.11 36.88
C VAL A 304 76.32 24.30 37.32
N GLU A 305 75.59 25.22 36.70
CA GLU A 305 74.16 25.43 36.90
C GLU A 305 73.45 25.47 35.55
N GLY A 306 72.21 24.96 35.48
CA GLY A 306 71.37 25.06 34.30
C GLY A 306 69.89 24.86 34.62
N GLN A 307 69.03 25.16 33.65
CA GLN A 307 67.60 24.91 33.70
C GLN A 307 67.21 23.86 32.67
N VAL A 308 66.23 23.04 33.00
CA VAL A 308 65.70 22.02 32.10
C VAL A 308 64.20 22.17 32.01
N LYS A 309 63.66 22.26 30.80
CA LYS A 309 62.24 22.48 30.56
C LYS A 309 61.61 21.28 29.86
N ASN A 310 60.48 20.82 30.38
CA ASN A 310 59.59 19.89 29.68
C ASN A 310 58.81 20.69 28.62
N GLN A 311 59.01 20.40 27.35
CA GLN A 311 58.23 20.94 26.22
C GLN A 311 57.14 19.97 25.75
N GLY A 312 57.13 18.75 26.28
CA GLY A 312 56.18 17.70 25.98
C GLY A 312 54.78 17.94 26.55
N THR A 313 53.84 17.12 26.09
CA THR A 313 52.43 17.13 26.53
C THR A 313 52.15 16.16 27.67
N VAL A 314 53.15 15.37 28.08
CA VAL A 314 53.08 14.42 29.20
C VAL A 314 54.14 14.73 30.26
N PRO A 315 53.94 14.32 31.53
CA PRO A 315 54.98 14.40 32.55
C PRO A 315 56.21 13.57 32.15
N ILE A 316 57.40 14.07 32.49
CA ILE A 316 58.66 13.37 32.32
C ILE A 316 59.29 13.12 33.69
N TYR A 317 59.92 11.97 33.83
CA TYR A 317 60.47 11.45 35.09
C TYR A 317 61.97 11.20 34.94
N HIS A 318 62.71 11.25 36.06
CA HIS A 318 64.12 10.85 36.16
C HIS A 318 65.02 11.44 35.05
N ILE A 319 65.00 12.77 34.93
CA ILE A 319 65.74 13.47 33.88
C ILE A 319 67.23 13.49 34.25
N GLN A 320 68.06 12.89 33.40
CA GLN A 320 69.50 12.84 33.53
C GLN A 320 70.17 13.61 32.38
N VAL A 321 71.06 14.52 32.74
CA VAL A 321 71.83 15.34 31.80
C VAL A 321 73.30 14.95 31.89
N THR A 322 73.87 14.56 30.75
CA THR A 322 75.29 14.27 30.59
C THR A 322 75.96 15.45 29.91
N PHE A 323 76.93 16.07 30.57
CA PHE A 323 77.69 17.19 30.04
C PHE A 323 79.20 16.98 30.18
N GLU A 324 79.96 17.70 29.36
CA GLU A 324 81.41 17.73 29.41
C GLU A 324 81.92 19.16 29.62
N LEU A 325 83.00 19.27 30.39
CA LEU A 325 83.75 20.50 30.56
C LEU A 325 84.87 20.56 29.52
N ARG A 326 85.02 21.72 28.88
CA ARG A 326 86.04 21.94 27.85
C ARG A 326 86.93 23.13 28.19
N ASP A 327 88.19 23.03 27.79
CA ASP A 327 89.16 24.13 27.90
C ASP A 327 89.10 25.10 26.70
N ALA A 328 89.94 26.15 26.72
CA ALA A 328 90.06 27.12 25.62
C ALA A 328 90.38 26.49 24.26
N ASN A 329 91.01 25.31 24.24
CA ASN A 329 91.39 24.57 23.03
C ASN A 329 90.36 23.50 22.65
N GLN A 330 89.17 23.54 23.24
CA GLN A 330 88.09 22.55 23.09
C GLN A 330 88.47 21.13 23.54
N LYS A 331 89.52 20.98 24.34
CA LYS A 331 89.88 19.67 24.91
C LYS A 331 88.95 19.34 26.06
N VAL A 332 88.43 18.12 26.07
CA VAL A 332 87.59 17.60 27.15
C VAL A 332 88.42 17.47 28.42
N LEU A 333 87.96 18.12 29.49
CA LEU A 333 88.56 18.14 30.82
C LEU A 333 87.92 17.10 31.75
N ASP A 334 86.60 17.01 31.73
CA ASP A 334 85.83 16.03 32.51
C ASP A 334 84.45 15.80 31.85
N THR A 335 83.82 14.67 32.17
CA THR A 335 82.46 14.31 31.75
C THR A 335 81.66 13.90 32.97
N ARG A 336 80.46 14.45 33.12
CA ARG A 336 79.59 14.23 34.30
C ARG A 336 78.14 13.99 33.91
N GLU A 337 77.49 13.21 34.75
CA GLU A 337 76.06 12.91 34.71
C GLU A 337 75.41 13.52 35.96
N VAL A 338 74.34 14.26 35.77
CA VAL A 338 73.62 14.97 36.83
C VAL A 338 72.12 14.82 36.63
N PHE A 339 71.39 14.63 37.73
CA PHE A 339 69.93 14.56 37.73
C PHE A 339 69.32 15.95 37.94
N VAL A 340 68.21 16.20 37.25
CA VAL A 340 67.43 17.43 37.39
C VAL A 340 66.52 17.33 38.62
N TYR A 341 66.33 18.43 39.34
CA TYR A 341 65.32 18.55 40.39
C TYR A 341 64.29 19.64 40.05
N PRO A 342 62.98 19.44 40.35
CA PRO A 342 62.40 18.21 40.89
C PRO A 342 62.49 17.03 39.91
N GLU A 343 62.42 15.81 40.44
CA GLU A 343 62.60 14.55 39.70
C GLU A 343 61.52 14.31 38.63
N VAL A 344 60.38 14.99 38.76
CA VAL A 344 59.26 14.99 37.82
C VAL A 344 59.01 16.40 37.32
N LEU A 345 58.92 16.57 36.00
CA LEU A 345 58.46 17.81 35.38
C LEU A 345 57.14 17.55 34.65
N TYR A 346 56.06 18.21 35.08
CA TYR A 346 54.79 18.19 34.36
C TYR A 346 54.93 18.94 33.03
N PRO A 347 53.96 18.81 32.10
CA PRO A 347 54.01 19.52 30.82
C PRO A 347 54.29 21.00 31.00
N TYR A 348 55.31 21.51 30.31
CA TYR A 348 55.73 22.92 30.32
C TYR A 348 56.44 23.42 31.58
N ASP A 349 56.65 22.56 32.58
CA ASP A 349 57.41 22.89 33.78
C ASP A 349 58.92 22.98 33.53
N THR A 350 59.60 23.69 34.43
CA THR A 350 61.05 23.87 34.43
C THR A 350 61.66 23.34 35.73
N GLY A 351 62.68 22.50 35.62
CA GLY A 351 63.56 22.07 36.70
C GLY A 351 64.94 22.72 36.63
N GLN A 352 65.77 22.41 37.62
CA GLN A 352 67.14 22.91 37.73
C GLN A 352 68.13 21.75 37.81
N LEU A 353 69.33 21.97 37.28
CA LEU A 353 70.47 21.09 37.48
C LEU A 353 71.60 21.91 38.08
N ASP A 354 72.30 21.34 39.06
CA ASP A 354 73.56 21.89 39.53
C ASP A 354 74.55 20.82 40.00
N TYR A 355 75.84 21.11 39.81
CA TYR A 355 76.92 20.23 40.22
C TYR A 355 78.14 21.02 40.66
N ILE A 356 78.72 20.64 41.79
CA ILE A 356 79.86 21.32 42.43
C ILE A 356 81.08 20.41 42.42
N TYR A 357 82.17 20.88 41.84
CA TYR A 357 83.45 20.19 41.84
C TYR A 357 84.21 20.44 43.15
N MET A 358 84.07 19.52 44.10
CA MET A 358 84.60 19.70 45.46
C MET A 358 86.11 19.96 45.54
N HIS A 359 86.88 19.47 44.56
CA HIS A 359 88.34 19.52 44.54
C HIS A 359 88.93 20.43 43.44
N GLN A 360 88.09 21.19 42.70
CA GLN A 360 88.56 22.09 41.64
C GLN A 360 88.19 23.54 41.95
N PRO A 361 89.17 24.46 42.02
CA PRO A 361 88.88 25.88 42.17
C PRO A 361 88.25 26.44 40.88
N PHE A 362 87.49 27.53 41.00
CA PHE A 362 86.80 28.16 39.86
C PHE A 362 87.76 28.63 38.75
N ASP A 363 89.02 28.94 39.07
CA ASP A 363 90.09 29.31 38.12
C ASP A 363 90.70 28.11 37.35
N SER A 364 89.95 27.00 37.25
CA SER A 364 90.34 25.84 36.44
C SER A 364 90.28 26.19 34.95
N ALA A 365 91.06 25.51 34.11
CA ALA A 365 91.14 25.77 32.66
C ALA A 365 89.83 25.59 31.87
N ALA A 366 88.71 25.26 32.53
CA ALA A 366 87.40 25.08 31.94
C ALA A 366 86.76 26.43 31.60
N ILE A 367 86.37 26.60 30.33
CA ILE A 367 85.76 27.84 29.81
C ILE A 367 84.39 27.57 29.17
N ASP A 368 84.10 26.30 28.81
CA ASP A 368 82.89 25.93 28.10
C ASP A 368 82.26 24.64 28.64
N ILE A 369 80.92 24.54 28.51
CA ILE A 369 80.14 23.36 28.88
C ILE A 369 79.36 22.89 27.66
N ASN A 370 79.56 21.64 27.27
CA ASN A 370 78.82 21.04 26.16
C ASN A 370 77.92 19.90 26.66
N ILE A 371 76.68 19.84 26.17
CA ILE A 371 75.73 18.77 26.52
C ILE A 371 75.94 17.62 25.53
N LEU A 372 76.19 16.43 26.06
CA LEU A 372 76.38 15.22 25.26
C LEU A 372 75.07 14.46 25.05
N ALA A 373 74.30 14.27 26.13
CA ALA A 373 73.06 13.51 26.09
C ALA A 373 72.10 13.96 27.20
N VAL A 374 70.81 13.84 26.92
CA VAL A 374 69.72 14.01 27.90
C VAL A 374 68.83 12.78 27.79
N SER A 375 68.58 12.11 28.91
CA SER A 375 67.69 10.94 28.99
C SER A 375 66.61 11.18 30.03
N TRP A 376 65.41 10.68 29.78
CA TRP A 376 64.25 10.79 30.66
C TRP A 376 63.34 9.59 30.47
N LEU A 377 62.45 9.37 31.44
CA LEU A 377 61.42 8.35 31.41
C LEU A 377 60.04 9.00 31.23
N LEU A 378 59.14 8.31 30.54
CA LEU A 378 57.75 8.77 30.34
C LEU A 378 56.77 8.14 31.34
N ASN A 379 57.22 7.11 32.07
CA ASN A 379 56.43 6.40 33.08
C ASN A 379 57.25 6.27 34.38
N GLU A 380 56.57 6.36 35.52
CA GLU A 380 57.18 6.24 36.86
C GLU A 380 57.74 4.83 37.13
N GLU A 381 57.18 3.80 36.50
CA GLU A 381 57.53 2.38 36.73
C GLU A 381 58.79 1.90 35.98
N GLU A 382 59.33 2.66 35.03
CA GLU A 382 60.51 2.25 34.25
C GLU A 382 61.86 2.48 34.98
N ALA A 383 61.82 2.97 36.22
CA ALA A 383 62.99 3.34 37.01
C ALA A 383 63.57 2.21 37.91
N THR A 384 63.03 0.99 37.82
CA THR A 384 63.50 -0.21 38.55
C THR A 384 64.06 -1.26 37.63
#